data_AF-A7SD12-F1
#
_entry.id   AF-A7SD12-F1
#
_cell.length_a   1.000
_cell.length_b   1.000
_cell.length_c   1.000
_cell.angle_alpha   90.00
_cell.angle_beta   90.00
_cell.angle_gamma   90.00
#
_symmetry.space_group_name_H-M   'P 1'
#
loop_
_entity.id
_entity.type
_entity.pdbx_description
1 polymer ?
#
loop_
_entity_poly.entity_id
_entity_poly.type
_entity_poly.pdbx_seq_one_letter_code
_entity_poly.pdbx_strand_id
1 'polypeptide(L)'
;RPAPQGIPVKCRITRDKKGMDRGMYPTYFLHMERDDGKKVFLLAGRKRKKSTTSNYLISTDATDLSRGGESFVGKLRANLVGTKFSIFDNGVNPRKGGVMSDGSNIREELGGIIYDTNVLGFKGPRKMTVVLPGMGLDQQRVPVRPRLESETILERHRNRQLENLVELHNKTPVWNDDTQSYVLNFHGRVTQASVKNFQIVHDSDVDYIIMQFGRVAEDVFTMDYNYPMCAVQAFAIALSSFDGKLACE
;
A
#
# COMPACT_ATOMS: atom_id res chain seq x y z
N ARG A 1 7.39 -10.54 -5.51
CA ARG A 1 7.96 -10.28 -6.86
C ARG A 1 7.18 -9.15 -7.51
N PRO A 2 7.80 -8.23 -8.27
CA PRO A 2 7.08 -7.26 -9.09
C PRO A 2 6.11 -7.95 -10.06
N ALA A 3 5.03 -7.29 -10.44
CA ALA A 3 4.20 -7.74 -11.55
C ALA A 3 5.01 -7.74 -12.86
N PRO A 4 4.76 -8.68 -13.79
CA PRO A 4 5.31 -8.62 -15.14
C PRO A 4 4.88 -7.33 -15.85
N GLN A 5 5.73 -6.82 -16.74
CA GLN A 5 5.36 -5.68 -17.57
C GLN A 5 4.20 -6.05 -18.52
N GLY A 6 3.26 -5.11 -18.71
CA GLY A 6 2.13 -5.27 -19.62
C GLY A 6 1.00 -6.20 -19.16
N ILE A 7 1.15 -6.90 -18.02
CA ILE A 7 0.15 -7.84 -17.52
C ILE A 7 -0.32 -7.41 -16.12
N PRO A 8 -1.54 -6.86 -15.99
CA PRO A 8 -2.08 -6.50 -14.68
C PRO A 8 -2.41 -7.75 -13.87
N VAL A 9 -1.99 -7.76 -12.61
CA VAL A 9 -2.42 -8.76 -11.64
C VAL A 9 -3.70 -8.27 -10.99
N LYS A 10 -4.81 -8.95 -11.28
CA LYS A 10 -6.14 -8.62 -10.74
C LYS A 10 -6.35 -9.31 -9.40
N CYS A 11 -6.77 -8.56 -8.39
CA CYS A 11 -7.03 -9.13 -7.06
C CYS A 11 -8.32 -8.58 -6.44
N ARG A 12 -8.75 -9.28 -5.39
CA ARG A 12 -9.86 -8.90 -4.51
C ARG A 12 -9.41 -8.91 -3.07
N ILE A 13 -9.74 -7.84 -2.34
CA ILE A 13 -9.59 -7.74 -0.90
C ILE A 13 -10.95 -7.97 -0.25
N THR A 14 -11.00 -8.88 0.71
CA THR A 14 -12.17 -9.09 1.58
C THR A 14 -11.83 -8.73 3.00
N ARG A 15 -12.68 -7.94 3.66
CA ARG A 15 -12.53 -7.53 5.05
C ARG A 15 -13.41 -8.40 5.95
N ASP A 16 -12.79 -9.12 6.86
CA ASP A 16 -13.49 -9.85 7.91
C ASP A 16 -13.47 -9.07 9.23
N LYS A 17 -14.66 -8.63 9.64
CA LYS A 17 -14.89 -7.94 10.92
C LYS A 17 -15.21 -8.91 12.07
N LYS A 18 -15.45 -10.19 11.79
CA LYS A 18 -15.92 -11.18 12.78
C LYS A 18 -14.80 -11.69 13.70
N GLY A 19 -13.53 -11.50 13.32
CA GLY A 19 -12.40 -12.20 13.92
C GLY A 19 -11.88 -11.71 15.29
N MET A 20 -11.95 -10.41 15.64
CA MET A 20 -11.37 -9.91 16.92
C MET A 20 -11.97 -8.61 17.45
N ASP A 21 -12.02 -8.50 18.79
CA ASP A 21 -12.40 -7.31 19.59
C ASP A 21 -13.64 -6.57 19.05
N ARG A 22 -14.73 -7.31 18.81
CA ARG A 22 -16.00 -6.75 18.32
C ARG A 22 -15.85 -5.92 17.03
N GLY A 23 -14.90 -6.28 16.17
CA GLY A 23 -14.69 -5.64 14.86
C GLY A 23 -13.71 -4.46 14.86
N MET A 24 -13.04 -4.15 15.98
CA MET A 24 -12.07 -3.04 16.05
C MET A 24 -10.79 -3.29 15.24
N TYR A 25 -10.41 -4.55 15.02
CA TYR A 25 -9.19 -4.94 14.31
C TYR A 25 -9.51 -5.97 13.23
N PRO A 26 -10.19 -5.57 12.15
CA PRO A 26 -10.59 -6.50 11.11
C PRO A 26 -9.35 -7.11 10.42
N THR A 27 -9.53 -8.33 9.93
CA THR A 27 -8.55 -9.02 9.10
C THR A 27 -8.90 -8.79 7.64
N TYR A 28 -7.90 -8.50 6.82
CA TYR A 28 -8.04 -8.29 5.39
C TYR A 28 -7.39 -9.46 4.66
N PHE A 29 -8.07 -10.04 3.68
CA PHE A 29 -7.53 -11.14 2.89
C PHE A 29 -7.45 -10.72 1.43
N LEU A 30 -6.26 -10.86 0.85
CA LEU A 30 -5.99 -10.61 -0.55
C LEU A 30 -6.02 -11.93 -1.32
N HIS A 31 -6.83 -11.98 -2.36
CA HIS A 31 -6.90 -13.10 -3.30
C HIS A 31 -6.65 -12.61 -4.72
N MET A 32 -5.77 -13.29 -5.47
CA MET A 32 -5.63 -13.12 -6.90
C MET A 32 -6.84 -13.72 -7.62
N GLU A 33 -7.38 -13.00 -8.58
CA GLU A 33 -8.45 -13.48 -9.47
C GLU A 33 -7.82 -14.08 -10.71
N ARG A 34 -8.13 -15.35 -10.99
CA ARG A 34 -7.72 -16.03 -12.22
C ARG A 34 -8.79 -15.90 -13.29
N ASP A 35 -8.39 -16.05 -14.56
CA ASP A 35 -9.29 -15.98 -15.71
C ASP A 35 -10.34 -17.11 -15.71
N ASP A 36 -10.04 -18.24 -15.07
CA ASP A 36 -10.97 -19.36 -14.87
C ASP A 36 -12.01 -19.11 -13.76
N GLY A 37 -12.03 -17.91 -13.17
CA GLY A 37 -12.91 -17.52 -12.08
C GLY A 37 -12.47 -17.99 -10.70
N LYS A 38 -11.39 -18.79 -10.58
CA LYS A 38 -10.87 -19.22 -9.29
C LYS A 38 -10.12 -18.09 -8.59
N LYS A 39 -10.12 -18.17 -7.26
CA LYS A 39 -9.40 -17.23 -6.38
C LYS A 39 -8.24 -17.95 -5.72
N VAL A 40 -7.06 -17.32 -5.75
CA VAL A 40 -5.87 -17.83 -5.07
C VAL A 40 -5.52 -16.90 -3.93
N PHE A 41 -5.49 -17.42 -2.71
CA PHE A 41 -5.04 -16.66 -1.56
C PHE A 41 -3.58 -16.21 -1.74
N LEU A 42 -3.32 -14.94 -1.44
CA LEU A 42 -1.97 -14.36 -1.50
C LEU A 42 -1.48 -13.90 -0.14
N LEU A 43 -2.24 -13.04 0.53
CA LEU A 43 -1.81 -12.35 1.75
C LEU A 43 -2.98 -12.15 2.71
N ALA A 44 -2.70 -12.19 4.00
CA ALA A 44 -3.56 -11.69 5.06
C ALA A 44 -2.91 -10.47 5.73
N GLY A 45 -3.72 -9.49 6.10
CA GLY A 45 -3.29 -8.24 6.72
C GLY A 45 -4.13 -7.89 7.92
N ARG A 46 -3.51 -7.51 9.05
CA ARG A 46 -4.26 -7.12 10.24
C ARG A 46 -3.56 -6.07 11.08
N LYS A 47 -4.32 -5.06 11.52
CA LYS A 47 -3.84 -4.03 12.44
C LYS A 47 -3.54 -4.65 13.81
N ARG A 48 -2.38 -4.35 14.37
CA ARG A 48 -1.94 -4.83 15.68
C ARG A 48 -2.64 -4.08 16.79
N LYS A 49 -2.98 -4.82 17.84
CA LYS A 49 -3.38 -4.26 19.14
C LYS A 49 -2.17 -3.60 19.82
N LYS A 50 -2.44 -2.73 20.81
CA LYS A 50 -1.44 -2.15 21.72
C LYS A 50 -0.25 -1.49 21.00
N SER A 51 -0.51 -0.84 19.87
CA SER A 51 0.50 -0.05 19.15
C SER A 51 0.12 1.42 19.26
N THR A 52 1.09 2.28 19.59
CA THR A 52 0.90 3.74 19.68
C THR A 52 0.59 4.39 18.34
N THR A 53 0.96 3.70 17.26
CA THR A 53 0.73 4.08 15.87
C THR A 53 0.04 2.93 15.16
N SER A 54 -0.66 3.22 14.07
CA SER A 54 -1.20 2.17 13.23
C SER A 54 -0.11 1.29 12.66
N ASN A 55 -0.26 -0.01 12.84
CA ASN A 55 0.75 -1.00 12.49
C ASN A 55 0.05 -2.26 12.01
N TYR A 56 0.19 -2.60 10.73
CA TYR A 56 -0.36 -3.83 10.17
C TYR A 56 0.74 -4.85 9.96
N LEU A 57 0.47 -6.10 10.34
CA LEU A 57 1.25 -7.25 9.91
C LEU A 57 0.65 -7.81 8.63
N ILE A 58 1.50 -8.22 7.70
CA ILE A 58 1.16 -8.86 6.44
C ILE A 58 1.82 -10.23 6.42
N SER A 59 1.02 -11.27 6.17
CA SER A 59 1.43 -12.67 6.22
C SER A 59 0.97 -13.44 4.99
N THR A 60 1.72 -14.45 4.57
CA THR A 60 1.31 -15.46 3.56
C THR A 60 0.52 -16.61 4.16
N ASP A 61 0.21 -16.56 5.45
CA ASP A 61 -0.67 -17.50 6.14
C ASP A 61 -1.79 -16.72 6.83
N ALA A 62 -3.03 -17.05 6.47
CA ALA A 62 -4.23 -16.43 7.04
C ALA A 62 -4.45 -16.76 8.52
N THR A 63 -3.89 -17.89 8.97
CA THR A 63 -4.03 -18.41 10.34
C THR A 63 -2.92 -17.89 11.26
N ASP A 64 -1.77 -17.53 10.71
CA ASP A 64 -0.65 -16.93 11.45
C ASP A 64 -0.39 -15.47 11.05
N LEU A 65 -0.93 -14.56 11.87
CA LEU A 65 -0.70 -13.12 11.82
C LEU A 65 0.15 -12.64 13.00
N SER A 66 1.22 -13.38 13.29
CA SER A 66 2.22 -13.05 14.30
C SER A 66 3.48 -12.43 13.68
N ARG A 67 4.32 -11.79 14.50
CA ARG A 67 5.57 -11.19 14.04
C ARG A 67 6.73 -12.21 13.98
N GLY A 68 6.65 -13.26 14.80
CA GLY A 68 7.67 -14.31 14.85
C GLY A 68 7.34 -15.51 13.96
N GLY A 69 6.16 -15.52 13.34
CA GLY A 69 5.74 -16.53 12.39
C GLY A 69 6.59 -16.54 11.13
N GLU A 70 6.85 -17.73 10.60
CA GLU A 70 7.62 -17.90 9.36
C GLU A 70 6.91 -17.27 8.15
N SER A 71 5.59 -17.17 8.22
CA SER A 71 4.74 -16.61 7.16
C SER A 71 4.69 -15.06 7.15
N PHE A 72 5.35 -14.39 8.10
CA PHE A 72 5.43 -12.93 8.13
C PHE A 72 6.32 -12.41 6.98
N VAL A 73 5.72 -11.61 6.09
CA VAL A 73 6.40 -11.12 4.87
C VAL A 73 6.44 -9.60 4.76
N GLY A 74 5.69 -8.87 5.59
CA GLY A 74 5.75 -7.41 5.54
C GLY A 74 4.99 -6.69 6.64
N LYS A 75 5.30 -5.41 6.81
CA LYS A 75 4.70 -4.54 7.82
C LYS A 75 4.41 -3.16 7.28
N LEU A 76 3.19 -2.68 7.48
CA LEU A 76 2.84 -1.27 7.26
C LEU A 76 2.85 -0.54 8.61
N ARG A 77 3.53 0.61 8.69
CA ARG A 77 3.59 1.43 9.91
C ARG A 77 3.28 2.88 9.60
N ALA A 78 2.32 3.46 10.30
CA ALA A 78 2.01 4.89 10.24
C ALA A 78 2.93 5.74 11.13
N ASN A 79 3.03 7.03 10.82
CA ASN A 79 3.41 8.06 11.78
C ASN A 79 2.29 8.29 12.81
N LEU A 80 2.55 9.14 13.81
CA LEU A 80 1.60 9.41 14.90
C LEU A 80 0.26 10.00 14.42
N VAL A 81 0.30 10.82 13.36
CA VAL A 81 -0.88 11.52 12.82
C VAL A 81 -1.69 10.66 11.85
N GLY A 82 -1.09 9.60 11.28
CA GLY A 82 -1.74 8.75 10.25
C GLY A 82 -1.69 9.33 8.83
N THR A 83 -0.76 10.25 8.56
CA THR A 83 -0.58 10.92 7.26
C THR A 83 0.58 10.37 6.46
N LYS A 84 1.52 9.68 7.11
CA LYS A 84 2.68 9.05 6.46
C LYS A 84 2.77 7.59 6.89
N PHE A 85 3.08 6.71 5.94
CA PHE A 85 3.25 5.29 6.21
C PHE A 85 4.53 4.77 5.56
N SER A 86 5.21 3.84 6.24
CA SER A 86 6.35 3.10 5.71
C SER A 86 5.98 1.62 5.60
N ILE A 87 6.36 1.00 4.48
CA ILE A 87 6.19 -0.41 4.19
C ILE A 87 7.55 -1.09 4.36
N PHE A 88 7.60 -2.13 5.18
CA PHE A 88 8.82 -2.92 5.43
C PHE A 88 8.60 -4.36 5.02
N ASP A 89 9.69 -5.06 4.70
CA ASP A 89 9.73 -6.52 4.65
C ASP A 89 9.78 -7.14 6.07
N ASN A 90 10.22 -8.39 6.15
CA ASN A 90 10.35 -9.15 7.38
C ASN A 90 11.74 -9.08 8.05
N GLY A 91 12.66 -8.26 7.54
CA GLY A 91 14.00 -8.15 8.11
C GLY A 91 14.04 -7.48 9.49
N VAL A 92 15.26 -7.41 10.04
CA VAL A 92 15.53 -6.87 11.37
C VAL A 92 15.51 -5.34 11.34
N ASN A 93 14.87 -4.74 12.34
CA ASN A 93 14.92 -3.29 12.53
C ASN A 93 16.31 -2.90 13.04
N PRO A 94 17.08 -2.06 12.32
CA PRO A 94 18.45 -1.73 12.69
C PRO A 94 18.56 -0.94 14.00
N ARG A 95 17.47 -0.31 14.45
CA ARG A 95 17.40 0.37 15.76
C ARG A 95 17.13 -0.60 16.93
N LYS A 96 17.00 -1.90 16.65
CA LYS A 96 16.83 -2.96 17.64
C LYS A 96 18.01 -3.92 17.56
N GLY A 97 18.26 -4.69 18.63
CA GLY A 97 19.24 -5.78 18.59
C GLY A 97 18.88 -6.87 17.57
N GLY A 98 19.88 -7.68 17.21
CA GLY A 98 19.74 -8.82 16.30
C GLY A 98 20.20 -8.57 14.86
N VAL A 99 20.81 -7.42 14.58
CA VAL A 99 21.44 -7.15 13.28
C VAL A 99 22.74 -7.96 13.17
N MET A 100 22.92 -8.67 12.07
CA MET A 100 24.16 -9.39 11.77
C MET A 100 25.30 -8.42 11.46
N SER A 101 26.55 -8.84 11.64
CA SER A 101 27.73 -7.99 11.43
C SER A 101 27.85 -7.45 10.00
N ASP A 102 27.45 -8.25 9.00
CA ASP A 102 27.38 -7.85 7.59
C ASP A 102 26.15 -6.97 7.25
N GLY A 103 25.17 -6.89 8.17
CA GLY A 103 23.89 -6.21 7.96
C GLY A 103 23.00 -6.84 6.90
N SER A 104 23.26 -8.09 6.50
CA SER A 104 22.48 -8.81 5.47
C SER A 104 21.01 -8.99 5.85
N ASN A 105 20.74 -9.10 7.16
CA ASN A 105 19.40 -9.29 7.70
C ASN A 105 18.67 -7.97 8.04
N ILE A 106 19.22 -6.81 7.69
CA ILE A 106 18.55 -5.52 7.89
C ILE A 106 17.33 -5.46 6.98
N ARG A 107 16.20 -5.05 7.56
CA ARG A 107 14.94 -4.86 6.83
C ARG A 107 15.06 -3.90 5.66
N GLU A 108 14.40 -4.23 4.57
CA GLU A 108 14.17 -3.31 3.47
C GLU A 108 12.96 -2.42 3.72
N GLU A 109 13.00 -1.20 3.19
CA GLU A 109 11.80 -0.41 2.93
C GLU A 109 11.28 -0.71 1.53
N LEU A 110 10.06 -1.23 1.47
CA LEU A 110 9.38 -1.57 0.23
C LEU A 110 8.60 -0.39 -0.36
N GLY A 111 8.43 0.69 0.41
CA GLY A 111 7.80 1.92 -0.06
C GLY A 111 7.38 2.85 1.07
N GLY A 112 7.09 4.09 0.70
CA GLY A 112 6.51 5.13 1.55
C GLY A 112 5.19 5.64 0.97
N ILE A 113 4.27 6.04 1.84
CA ILE A 113 2.97 6.61 1.45
C ILE A 113 2.78 7.91 2.21
N ILE A 114 2.37 8.95 1.51
CA ILE A 114 2.13 10.28 2.06
C ILE A 114 0.73 10.70 1.64
N TYR A 115 -0.07 11.13 2.61
CA TYR A 115 -1.34 11.78 2.40
C TYR A 115 -1.20 13.25 2.80
N ASP A 116 -1.52 14.14 1.86
CA ASP A 116 -1.49 15.56 2.14
C ASP A 116 -2.62 15.92 3.13
N THR A 117 -2.27 16.72 4.12
CA THR A 117 -3.23 17.26 5.09
C THR A 117 -3.90 18.48 4.48
N ASN A 118 -5.23 18.51 4.48
CA ASN A 118 -5.99 19.68 4.02
C ASN A 118 -5.98 20.75 5.13
N VAL A 119 -4.88 21.51 5.25
CA VAL A 119 -4.68 22.46 6.38
C VAL A 119 -5.50 23.75 6.23
N LEU A 120 -6.14 23.98 5.07
CA LEU A 120 -6.79 25.26 4.74
C LEU A 120 -8.24 25.13 4.23
N GLY A 121 -8.91 24.00 4.46
CA GLY A 121 -10.32 23.85 4.09
C GLY A 121 -10.61 23.83 2.57
N PHE A 122 -9.58 23.71 1.72
CA PHE A 122 -9.75 23.51 0.29
C PHE A 122 -10.47 22.17 0.04
N LYS A 123 -11.69 22.26 -0.48
CA LYS A 123 -12.47 21.11 -0.94
C LYS A 123 -11.86 20.60 -2.24
N GLY A 124 -11.08 19.53 -2.16
CA GLY A 124 -10.50 18.86 -3.32
C GLY A 124 -10.19 17.40 -3.04
N PRO A 125 -10.02 16.56 -4.09
CA PRO A 125 -9.58 15.18 -3.95
C PRO A 125 -8.27 15.11 -3.13
N ARG A 126 -8.21 14.21 -2.13
CA ARG A 126 -7.03 14.06 -1.29
C ARG A 126 -5.83 13.67 -2.15
N LYS A 127 -4.73 14.44 -2.05
CA LYS A 127 -3.46 14.12 -2.71
C LYS A 127 -2.73 13.02 -1.94
N MET A 128 -2.32 12.00 -2.67
CA MET A 128 -1.61 10.83 -2.19
C MET A 128 -0.36 10.64 -3.03
N THR A 129 0.79 10.58 -2.37
CA THR A 129 2.07 10.25 -2.98
C THR A 129 2.51 8.88 -2.48
N VAL A 130 2.93 8.03 -3.40
CA VAL A 130 3.55 6.73 -3.12
C VAL A 130 4.96 6.77 -3.64
N VAL A 131 5.94 6.43 -2.80
CA VAL A 131 7.35 6.38 -3.18
C VAL A 131 7.80 4.94 -3.07
N LEU A 132 8.24 4.34 -4.18
CA LEU A 132 8.74 2.97 -4.24
C LEU A 132 10.25 2.94 -4.49
N PRO A 133 10.95 1.86 -4.11
CA PRO A 133 12.28 1.60 -4.64
C PRO A 133 12.28 1.55 -6.16
N GLY A 134 13.34 2.06 -6.77
CA GLY A 134 13.62 1.97 -8.20
C GLY A 134 13.86 0.53 -8.65
N MET A 135 13.92 0.35 -9.96
CA MET A 135 14.10 -0.95 -10.61
C MET A 135 15.47 -0.99 -11.29
N GLY A 136 16.21 -2.08 -11.09
CA GLY A 136 17.45 -2.37 -11.81
C GLY A 136 17.19 -2.80 -13.25
N LEU A 137 18.29 -2.98 -14.01
CA LEU A 137 18.23 -3.45 -15.41
C LEU A 137 17.66 -4.86 -15.55
N ASP A 138 17.75 -5.66 -14.49
CA ASP A 138 17.19 -7.01 -14.35
C ASP A 138 15.69 -7.01 -13.98
N GLN A 139 15.06 -5.83 -13.97
CA GLN A 139 13.67 -5.63 -13.54
C GLN A 139 13.40 -6.10 -12.10
N GLN A 140 14.44 -6.19 -11.27
CA GLN A 140 14.30 -6.36 -9.82
C GLN A 140 14.35 -5.01 -9.11
N ARG A 141 13.78 -4.95 -7.91
CA ARG A 141 13.87 -3.75 -7.09
C ARG A 141 15.31 -3.53 -6.65
N VAL A 142 15.79 -2.29 -6.74
CA VAL A 142 17.01 -1.85 -6.07
C VAL A 142 16.73 -1.81 -4.56
N PRO A 143 17.35 -2.66 -3.73
CA PRO A 143 17.02 -2.74 -2.30
C PRO A 143 17.33 -1.43 -1.56
N VAL A 144 16.40 -0.99 -0.71
CA VAL A 144 16.62 0.15 0.20
C VAL A 144 16.65 -0.38 1.62
N ARG A 145 17.84 -0.42 2.25
CA ARG A 145 18.07 -0.90 3.63
C ARG A 145 18.57 0.24 4.52
N PRO A 146 17.70 1.13 5.04
CA PRO A 146 18.12 2.28 5.83
C PRO A 146 18.74 1.84 7.15
N ARG A 147 19.97 2.30 7.45
CA ARG A 147 20.62 2.21 8.76
C ARG A 147 20.38 3.46 9.58
N LEU A 148 20.28 4.61 8.90
CA LEU A 148 20.01 5.93 9.48
C LEU A 148 18.61 6.44 9.10
N GLU A 149 18.09 7.42 9.85
CA GLU A 149 16.78 8.03 9.54
C GLU A 149 16.79 8.72 8.16
N SER A 150 17.88 9.42 7.86
CA SER A 150 18.10 10.14 6.61
C SER A 150 18.07 9.26 5.36
N GLU A 151 18.25 7.94 5.53
CA GLU A 151 18.28 6.96 4.44
C GLU A 151 16.91 6.35 4.16
N THR A 152 15.90 6.60 5.01
CA THR A 152 14.54 6.08 4.80
C THR A 152 13.92 6.70 3.55
N ILE A 153 13.02 5.97 2.89
CA ILE A 153 12.37 6.41 1.64
C ILE A 153 11.66 7.74 1.84
N LEU A 154 10.96 7.91 2.95
CA LEU A 154 10.21 9.14 3.25
C LEU A 154 11.13 10.34 3.50
N GLU A 155 12.28 10.13 4.14
CA GLU A 155 13.25 11.19 4.40
C GLU A 155 14.02 11.59 3.15
N ARG A 156 14.43 10.61 2.34
CA ARG A 156 15.02 10.84 1.02
C ARG A 156 14.07 11.61 0.10
N HIS A 157 12.79 11.22 0.05
CA HIS A 157 11.76 11.95 -0.69
C HIS A 157 11.62 13.39 -0.21
N ARG A 158 11.52 13.60 1.12
CA ARG A 158 11.43 14.94 1.71
C ARG A 158 12.61 15.83 1.33
N ASN A 159 13.81 15.25 1.27
CA ASN A 159 15.04 15.96 0.91
C ASN A 159 15.31 15.98 -0.61
N ARG A 160 14.35 15.54 -1.45
CA ARG A 160 14.44 15.46 -2.92
C ARG A 160 15.60 14.60 -3.44
N GLN A 161 16.00 13.59 -2.67
CA GLN A 161 17.02 12.59 -3.04
C GLN A 161 16.35 11.38 -3.71
N LEU A 162 15.87 11.56 -4.93
CA LEU A 162 15.04 10.58 -5.65
C LEU A 162 15.82 9.54 -6.46
N GLU A 163 17.15 9.51 -6.36
CA GLU A 163 17.97 8.50 -7.02
C GLU A 163 17.53 7.07 -6.62
N ASN A 164 17.32 6.19 -7.60
CA ASN A 164 16.80 4.84 -7.35
C ASN A 164 15.48 4.81 -6.56
N LEU A 165 14.65 5.84 -6.67
CA LEU A 165 13.28 5.88 -6.15
C LEU A 165 12.31 6.23 -7.29
N VAL A 166 11.08 5.76 -7.18
CA VAL A 166 9.98 6.08 -8.09
C VAL A 166 8.90 6.79 -7.30
N GLU A 167 8.66 8.06 -7.63
CA GLU A 167 7.57 8.86 -7.06
C GLU A 167 6.32 8.69 -7.93
N LEU A 168 5.21 8.31 -7.28
CA LEU A 168 3.92 8.03 -7.89
C LEU A 168 2.84 8.85 -7.19
N HIS A 169 1.76 9.15 -7.90
CA HIS A 169 0.67 9.96 -7.38
C HIS A 169 -0.69 9.32 -7.66
N ASN A 170 -1.71 9.68 -6.88
CA ASN A 170 -3.07 9.34 -7.25
C ASN A 170 -3.47 10.10 -8.52
N LYS A 171 -4.09 9.39 -9.48
CA LYS A 171 -4.64 10.02 -10.69
C LYS A 171 -5.69 11.05 -10.28
N THR A 172 -5.58 12.26 -10.83
CA THR A 172 -6.57 13.32 -10.62
C THR A 172 -7.89 12.91 -11.28
N PRO A 173 -9.01 12.90 -10.56
CA PRO A 173 -10.32 12.65 -11.15
C PRO A 173 -10.66 13.66 -12.24
N VAL A 174 -11.41 13.21 -13.24
CA VAL A 174 -11.92 14.07 -14.32
C VAL A 174 -13.34 14.50 -13.97
N TRP A 175 -13.67 15.77 -14.23
CA TRP A 175 -15.04 16.26 -14.09
C TRP A 175 -15.95 15.57 -15.11
N ASN A 176 -17.09 15.06 -14.68
CA ASN A 176 -18.10 14.46 -15.53
C ASN A 176 -19.38 15.29 -15.45
N ASP A 177 -19.76 15.92 -16.57
CA ASP A 177 -20.92 16.81 -16.65
C ASP A 177 -22.25 16.07 -16.45
N ASP A 178 -22.37 14.82 -16.90
CA ASP A 178 -23.62 14.05 -16.77
C ASP A 178 -23.97 13.74 -15.31
N THR A 179 -22.95 13.44 -14.49
CA THR A 179 -23.09 13.11 -13.07
C THR A 179 -22.81 14.28 -12.13
N GLN A 180 -22.38 15.43 -12.68
CA GLN A 180 -21.96 16.63 -11.94
C GLN A 180 -20.96 16.29 -10.81
N SER A 181 -19.99 15.43 -11.11
CA SER A 181 -19.04 14.92 -10.11
C SER A 181 -17.68 14.59 -10.70
N TYR A 182 -16.66 14.56 -9.84
CA TYR A 182 -15.32 14.13 -10.17
C TYR A 182 -15.24 12.60 -10.17
N VAL A 183 -14.93 11.99 -11.33
CA VAL A 183 -14.93 10.55 -11.53
C VAL A 183 -13.57 10.02 -12.02
N LEU A 184 -13.31 8.75 -11.76
CA LEU A 184 -12.23 7.98 -12.36
C LEU A 184 -12.85 6.80 -13.12
N ASN A 185 -12.30 6.46 -14.28
CA ASN A 185 -12.74 5.32 -15.05
C ASN A 185 -12.06 4.03 -14.56
N PHE A 186 -12.82 3.18 -13.87
CA PHE A 186 -12.34 1.90 -13.35
C PHE A 186 -12.63 0.72 -14.28
N HIS A 187 -13.13 0.94 -15.51
CA HIS A 187 -13.44 -0.10 -16.49
C HIS A 187 -14.35 -1.21 -15.93
N GLY A 188 -15.35 -0.83 -15.14
CA GLY A 188 -16.28 -1.75 -14.48
C GLY A 188 -15.72 -2.53 -13.29
N ARG A 189 -14.42 -2.38 -12.93
CA ARG A 189 -13.81 -3.05 -11.77
C ARG A 189 -14.28 -2.50 -10.43
N VAL A 190 -14.76 -1.26 -10.40
CA VAL A 190 -15.26 -0.59 -9.20
C VAL A 190 -16.69 -0.17 -9.47
N THR A 191 -17.59 -0.57 -8.57
CA THR A 191 -19.03 -0.44 -8.77
C THR A 191 -19.72 0.37 -7.66
N GLN A 192 -19.00 0.70 -6.58
CA GLN A 192 -19.53 1.55 -5.51
C GLN A 192 -18.73 2.83 -5.34
N ALA A 193 -19.41 3.96 -5.25
CA ALA A 193 -18.79 5.24 -4.93
C ALA A 193 -18.15 5.19 -3.52
N SER A 194 -16.92 5.67 -3.42
CA SER A 194 -16.21 5.80 -2.14
C SER A 194 -15.04 6.77 -2.28
N VAL A 195 -14.80 7.57 -1.25
CA VAL A 195 -13.57 8.38 -1.11
C VAL A 195 -12.29 7.54 -1.02
N LYS A 196 -12.44 6.21 -0.89
CA LYS A 196 -11.34 5.24 -0.89
C LYS A 196 -11.02 4.71 -2.30
N ASN A 197 -11.79 5.06 -3.32
CA ASN A 197 -11.50 4.64 -4.69
C ASN A 197 -10.39 5.52 -5.26
N PHE A 198 -9.31 4.92 -5.76
CA PHE A 198 -8.21 5.65 -6.36
C PHE A 198 -7.47 4.81 -7.40
N GLN A 199 -6.76 5.51 -8.29
CA GLN A 199 -5.76 4.96 -9.19
C GLN A 199 -4.41 5.59 -8.84
N ILE A 200 -3.32 4.85 -8.92
CA ILE A 200 -1.95 5.33 -8.77
C ILE A 200 -1.26 5.28 -10.12
N VAL A 201 -0.59 6.36 -10.48
CA VAL A 201 0.08 6.58 -11.78
C VAL A 201 1.44 7.23 -11.57
N HIS A 202 2.25 7.22 -12.61
CA HIS A 202 3.46 8.04 -12.69
C HIS A 202 3.15 9.30 -13.51
N ASP A 203 3.71 10.45 -13.15
CA ASP A 203 3.36 11.72 -13.82
C ASP A 203 3.79 11.78 -15.29
N SER A 204 4.80 10.99 -15.69
CA SER A 204 5.21 10.90 -17.09
C SER A 204 4.25 10.10 -17.97
N ASP A 205 3.37 9.27 -17.38
CA ASP A 205 2.40 8.46 -18.09
C ASP A 205 1.19 8.19 -17.17
N VAL A 206 0.22 9.09 -17.26
CA VAL A 206 -1.00 9.05 -16.42
C VAL A 206 -2.01 8.01 -16.89
N ASP A 207 -1.83 7.41 -18.07
CA ASP A 207 -2.73 6.40 -18.61
C ASP A 207 -2.27 4.99 -18.26
N TYR A 208 -0.99 4.81 -17.98
CA TYR A 208 -0.48 3.61 -17.35
C TYR A 208 -0.86 3.53 -15.86
N ILE A 209 -1.97 2.84 -15.58
CA ILE A 209 -2.46 2.61 -14.22
C ILE A 209 -1.60 1.57 -13.50
N ILE A 210 -0.70 2.02 -12.64
CA ILE A 210 0.20 1.16 -11.84
C ILE A 210 -0.57 0.40 -10.78
N MET A 211 -1.55 1.05 -10.15
CA MET A 211 -2.44 0.40 -9.19
C MET A 211 -3.83 1.00 -9.30
N GLN A 212 -4.84 0.17 -9.21
CA GLN A 212 -6.23 0.59 -9.11
C GLN A 212 -6.87 -0.08 -7.91
N PHE A 213 -7.57 0.69 -7.10
CA PHE A 213 -8.26 0.18 -5.93
C PHE A 213 -9.64 0.81 -5.80
N GLY A 214 -10.64 0.00 -5.47
CA GLY A 214 -11.95 0.56 -5.15
C GLY A 214 -12.96 -0.45 -4.61
N ARG A 215 -14.06 0.08 -4.12
CA ARG A 215 -15.11 -0.68 -3.44
C ARG A 215 -16.09 -1.31 -4.44
N VAL A 216 -16.45 -2.56 -4.18
CA VAL A 216 -17.50 -3.28 -4.94
C VAL A 216 -18.63 -3.81 -4.07
N ALA A 217 -18.36 -4.03 -2.78
CA ALA A 217 -19.37 -4.35 -1.76
C ALA A 217 -18.98 -3.74 -0.40
N GLU A 218 -19.80 -3.94 0.64
CA GLU A 218 -19.54 -3.32 1.94
C GLU A 218 -18.13 -3.64 2.48
N ASP A 219 -17.73 -4.90 2.36
CA ASP A 219 -16.48 -5.47 2.87
C ASP A 219 -15.64 -6.12 1.76
N VAL A 220 -15.86 -5.71 0.50
CA VAL A 220 -15.18 -6.27 -0.67
C VAL A 220 -14.69 -5.15 -1.58
N PHE A 221 -13.42 -5.25 -1.96
CA PHE A 221 -12.71 -4.25 -2.76
C PHE A 221 -11.93 -4.94 -3.88
N THR A 222 -11.85 -4.32 -5.04
CA THR A 222 -10.92 -4.72 -6.10
C THR A 222 -9.59 -4.01 -5.88
N MET A 223 -8.49 -4.72 -6.19
CA MET A 223 -7.13 -4.19 -6.09
C MET A 223 -6.33 -4.81 -7.24
N ASP A 224 -6.08 -4.03 -8.28
CA ASP A 224 -5.31 -4.47 -9.44
C ASP A 224 -3.98 -3.71 -9.44
N TYR A 225 -2.89 -4.38 -9.82
CA TYR A 225 -1.58 -3.74 -9.87
C TYR A 225 -0.74 -4.23 -11.06
N ASN A 226 0.12 -3.33 -11.53
CA ASN A 226 1.05 -3.52 -12.64
C ASN A 226 2.50 -3.27 -12.19
N TYR A 227 3.46 -3.58 -13.07
CA TYR A 227 4.86 -3.20 -12.88
C TYR A 227 4.97 -1.69 -12.60
N PRO A 228 5.83 -1.23 -11.66
CA PRO A 228 6.86 -1.97 -10.92
C PRO A 228 6.38 -2.59 -9.58
N MET A 229 5.08 -2.53 -9.30
CA MET A 229 4.55 -2.88 -7.98
C MET A 229 4.46 -4.40 -7.76
N CYS A 230 4.60 -4.84 -6.51
CA CYS A 230 4.30 -6.20 -6.08
C CYS A 230 3.07 -6.27 -5.16
N ALA A 231 2.55 -7.49 -4.95
CA ALA A 231 1.39 -7.72 -4.08
C ALA A 231 1.54 -7.14 -2.66
N VAL A 232 2.72 -7.23 -2.03
CA VAL A 232 2.94 -6.69 -0.68
C VAL A 232 2.85 -5.17 -0.67
N GLN A 233 3.44 -4.50 -1.67
CA GLN A 233 3.36 -3.05 -1.82
C GLN A 233 1.92 -2.60 -2.09
N ALA A 234 1.26 -3.19 -3.09
CA ALA A 234 -0.13 -2.88 -3.45
C ALA A 234 -1.08 -3.08 -2.27
N PHE A 235 -0.94 -4.21 -1.57
CA PHE A 235 -1.78 -4.51 -0.42
C PHE A 235 -1.53 -3.56 0.75
N ALA A 236 -0.28 -3.20 1.03
CA ALA A 236 0.04 -2.21 2.06
C ALA A 236 -0.51 -0.81 1.74
N ILE A 237 -0.48 -0.42 0.46
CA ILE A 237 -1.10 0.83 -0.02
C ILE A 237 -2.63 0.80 0.15
N ALA A 238 -3.26 -0.33 -0.17
CA ALA A 238 -4.69 -0.49 0.09
C ALA A 238 -5.00 -0.43 1.60
N LEU A 239 -4.19 -1.08 2.44
CA LEU A 239 -4.34 -1.09 3.90
C LEU A 239 -4.24 0.32 4.53
N SER A 240 -3.35 1.18 4.04
CA SER A 240 -3.25 2.58 4.54
C SER A 240 -4.49 3.42 4.20
N SER A 241 -5.25 3.03 3.17
CA SER A 241 -6.50 3.69 2.80
C SER A 241 -7.66 3.39 3.77
N PHE A 242 -7.61 2.23 4.45
CA PHE A 242 -8.62 1.84 5.46
C PHE A 242 -8.43 2.51 6.81
N ASP A 243 -7.24 3.04 7.08
CA ASP A 243 -6.95 3.70 8.34
C ASP A 243 -7.61 5.08 8.40
N GLY A 244 -8.22 5.37 9.55
CA GLY A 244 -8.77 6.69 9.86
C GLY A 244 -7.62 7.71 9.93
N LYS A 245 -7.77 8.82 9.22
CA LYS A 245 -6.77 9.89 9.17
C LYS A 245 -7.29 11.04 10.01
N LEU A 246 -6.78 11.20 11.22
CA LEU A 246 -7.24 12.21 12.19
C LEU A 246 -7.15 13.66 11.66
N ALA A 247 -6.37 13.92 10.61
CA ALA A 247 -6.12 15.24 10.04
C ALA A 247 -6.52 15.38 8.56
N CYS A 248 -7.26 14.41 7.99
CA CYS A 248 -7.69 14.46 6.59
C CYS A 248 -9.21 14.41 6.41
N GLU A 249 -9.99 14.37 7.50
CA GLU A 249 -11.46 14.48 7.47
C GLU A 249 -11.92 15.92 7.28
#